data_AF-A0A1F5PXN7-F1
#
_entry.id   AF-A0A1F5PXN7-F1
#
_cell.length_a   1.000
_cell.length_b   1.000
_cell.length_c   1.000
_cell.angle_alpha   90.00
_cell.angle_beta   90.00
_cell.angle_gamma   90.00
#
_symmetry.space_group_name_H-M   'P 1'
#
loop_
_entity.id
_entity.type
_entity.pdbx_description
1 polymer ?
#
loop_
_entity_poly.entity_id
_entity_poly.type
_entity_poly.pdbx_seq_one_letter_code
_entity_poly.pdbx_strand_id
1 'polypeptide(L)'
;MYADTALKKYHKYFAPFLTPSQTKRLFTRLERVSCNIAPINPATGNTQTSVRWKLDKANPNYASEKECREIFTALVEDLLGFLGVKKFKARGYLQTYSDKNIAKEDVSSFLNTSSRIGSLELPIDYKRPLREDGKHTKDNIYWFSPFTKIVNLRNWVGNENIVTKIQVKSYLTDRRQTGDYQTNREIRWETHPKSPQYASRGDCMLIEAKLLAQISIFVGAPDLPVDLIEVVEEVLGSKFVKDSFKCPISGKPIFFNEFYEKVASPVHGRSGFQVGHLNPLASTGRHIASNTSWITDLGNRVQGESSLEQITNDIFFMANFHKERQSLDWSEVESIAKKTQS
;
A
#
# COMPACT_ATOMS: atom_id res chain seq x y z
N MET A 1 17.28 -22.01 2.26
CA MET A 1 18.60 -22.63 1.97
C MET A 1 19.72 -21.59 2.05
N TYR A 2 19.52 -20.40 1.47
CA TYR A 2 20.52 -19.32 1.54
C TYR A 2 20.52 -18.64 2.89
N ALA A 3 19.35 -18.51 3.52
CA ALA A 3 19.23 -17.93 4.85
C ALA A 3 20.15 -18.62 5.86
N ASP A 4 20.25 -19.96 5.86
CA ASP A 4 21.10 -20.70 6.81
C ASP A 4 22.60 -20.51 6.55
N THR A 5 23.00 -20.51 5.27
CA THR A 5 24.40 -20.26 4.88
C THR A 5 24.81 -18.83 5.21
N ALA A 6 23.92 -17.87 4.90
CA ALA A 6 24.10 -16.47 5.25
C ALA A 6 24.12 -16.26 6.75
N LEU A 7 23.28 -16.96 7.53
CA LEU A 7 23.27 -16.91 8.99
C LEU A 7 24.65 -17.23 9.53
N LYS A 8 25.26 -18.32 9.08
CA LYS A 8 26.64 -18.68 9.46
C LYS A 8 27.65 -17.57 9.12
N LYS A 9 27.56 -16.97 7.92
CA LYS A 9 28.52 -15.95 7.44
C LYS A 9 28.35 -14.57 8.09
N TYR A 10 27.11 -14.10 8.26
CA TYR A 10 26.80 -12.70 8.55
C TYR A 10 26.24 -12.44 9.96
N HIS A 11 25.79 -13.45 10.71
CA HIS A 11 25.13 -13.24 12.02
C HIS A 11 25.97 -12.38 12.99
N LYS A 12 27.30 -12.59 13.01
CA LYS A 12 28.21 -11.84 13.90
C LYS A 12 28.20 -10.33 13.65
N TYR A 13 27.89 -9.89 12.43
CA TYR A 13 27.79 -8.46 12.11
C TYR A 13 26.43 -7.86 12.49
N PHE A 14 25.39 -8.69 12.60
CA PHE A 14 24.06 -8.26 13.07
C PHE A 14 23.87 -8.35 14.58
N ALA A 15 24.69 -9.15 15.28
CA ALA A 15 24.60 -9.34 16.73
C ALA A 15 24.55 -8.04 17.56
N PRO A 16 25.26 -6.95 17.19
CA PRO A 16 25.14 -5.67 17.92
C PRO A 16 23.79 -4.97 17.77
N PHE A 17 22.99 -5.34 16.76
CA PHE A 17 21.76 -4.63 16.37
C PHE A 17 20.51 -5.47 16.58
N LEU A 18 20.61 -6.79 16.43
CA LEU A 18 19.47 -7.70 16.38
C LEU A 18 19.70 -8.94 17.24
N THR A 19 18.62 -9.43 17.86
CA THR A 19 18.62 -10.75 18.50
C THR A 19 18.84 -11.87 17.46
N PRO A 20 19.26 -13.08 17.89
CA PRO A 20 19.36 -14.23 16.99
C PRO A 20 18.04 -14.55 16.28
N SER A 21 16.91 -14.43 16.99
CA SER A 21 15.57 -14.62 16.43
C SER A 21 15.22 -13.57 15.37
N GLN A 22 15.51 -12.30 15.62
CA GLN A 22 15.34 -11.22 14.64
C GLN A 22 16.23 -11.43 13.42
N THR A 23 17.49 -11.81 13.61
CA THR A 23 18.43 -12.08 12.50
C THR A 23 17.94 -13.23 11.62
N LYS A 24 17.45 -14.32 12.22
CA LYS A 24 16.84 -15.43 11.47
C LYS A 24 15.63 -14.95 10.67
N ARG A 25 14.71 -14.19 11.29
CA ARG A 25 13.54 -13.61 10.61
C ARG A 25 13.93 -12.69 9.45
N LEU A 26 14.93 -11.84 9.63
CA LEU A 26 15.47 -10.98 8.58
C LEU A 26 15.93 -11.81 7.37
N PHE A 27 16.73 -12.85 7.60
CA PHE A 27 17.27 -13.65 6.51
C PHE A 27 16.20 -14.49 5.80
N THR A 28 15.23 -15.03 6.53
CA THR A 28 14.06 -15.68 5.90
C THR A 28 13.28 -14.72 5.01
N ARG A 29 13.06 -13.48 5.46
CA ARG A 29 12.35 -12.46 4.66
C ARG A 29 13.17 -11.99 3.47
N LEU A 30 14.49 -11.81 3.62
CA LEU A 30 15.38 -11.49 2.50
C LEU A 30 15.40 -12.62 1.45
N GLU A 31 15.42 -13.88 1.89
CA GLU A 31 15.33 -15.03 0.97
C GLU A 31 13.99 -15.00 0.23
N ARG A 32 12.89 -14.69 0.93
CA ARG A 32 11.56 -14.59 0.31
C ARG A 32 11.46 -13.48 -0.74
N VAL A 33 12.04 -12.30 -0.48
CA VAL A 33 12.09 -11.19 -1.46
C VAL A 33 12.95 -11.56 -2.66
N SER A 34 14.12 -12.14 -2.41
CA SER A 34 15.16 -12.37 -3.43
C SER A 34 14.89 -13.58 -4.31
N CYS A 35 14.28 -14.63 -3.76
CA CYS A 35 14.24 -15.95 -4.39
C CYS A 35 12.84 -16.45 -4.68
N ASN A 36 11.86 -16.01 -3.91
CA ASN A 36 10.52 -16.58 -3.92
C ASN A 36 9.50 -15.59 -4.48
N ILE A 37 8.36 -16.15 -4.87
CA ILE A 37 7.18 -15.42 -5.35
C ILE A 37 5.97 -16.34 -5.20
N ALA A 38 4.79 -15.79 -4.92
CA ALA A 38 3.54 -16.55 -4.82
C ALA A 38 2.49 -16.04 -5.82
N PRO A 39 2.73 -16.20 -7.14
CA PRO A 39 1.77 -15.80 -8.15
C PRO A 39 0.55 -16.74 -8.11
N ILE A 40 -0.55 -16.31 -8.74
CA ILE A 40 -1.69 -17.18 -8.98
C ILE A 40 -1.27 -18.32 -9.92
N ASN A 41 -1.66 -19.54 -9.60
CA ASN A 41 -1.55 -20.67 -10.50
C ASN A 41 -2.80 -20.67 -11.42
N PRO A 42 -2.65 -20.46 -12.74
CA PRO A 42 -3.79 -20.38 -13.65
C PRO A 42 -4.65 -21.66 -13.68
N ALA A 43 -4.06 -22.82 -13.42
CA ALA A 43 -4.78 -24.10 -13.45
C ALA A 43 -5.67 -24.30 -12.22
N THR A 44 -5.31 -23.74 -11.07
CA THR A 44 -6.05 -23.94 -9.80
C THR A 44 -6.74 -22.69 -9.28
N GLY A 45 -6.43 -21.51 -9.81
CA GLY A 45 -6.92 -20.22 -9.31
C GLY A 45 -6.41 -19.83 -7.92
N ASN A 46 -5.44 -20.58 -7.38
CA ASN A 46 -4.88 -20.39 -6.04
C ASN A 46 -3.45 -19.86 -6.13
N THR A 47 -3.04 -19.08 -5.14
CA THR A 47 -1.65 -18.64 -4.98
C THR A 47 -0.76 -19.79 -4.54
N GLN A 48 0.37 -19.98 -5.22
CA GLN A 48 1.32 -21.02 -4.85
C GLN A 48 2.73 -20.45 -4.77
N THR A 49 3.37 -20.59 -3.61
CA THR A 49 4.77 -20.20 -3.46
C THR A 49 5.65 -21.02 -4.38
N SER A 50 6.44 -20.33 -5.19
CA SER A 50 7.45 -20.88 -6.07
C SER A 50 8.78 -20.13 -5.87
N VAL A 51 9.78 -20.54 -6.62
CA VAL A 51 11.07 -19.85 -6.75
C VAL A 51 11.12 -19.16 -8.11
N ARG A 52 11.76 -17.98 -8.18
CA ARG A 52 11.76 -17.11 -9.36
C ARG A 52 12.35 -17.76 -10.61
N TRP A 53 13.33 -18.66 -10.45
CA TRP A 53 13.95 -19.36 -11.57
C TRP A 53 13.10 -20.50 -12.16
N LYS A 54 11.94 -20.82 -11.55
CA LYS A 54 10.93 -21.71 -12.12
C LYS A 54 9.89 -20.97 -12.97
N LEU A 55 9.90 -19.64 -12.96
CA LEU A 55 9.04 -18.84 -13.84
C LEU A 55 9.52 -18.93 -15.29
N ASP A 56 8.63 -18.62 -16.23
CA ASP A 56 9.01 -18.39 -17.62
C ASP A 56 10.04 -17.26 -17.72
N LYS A 57 11.07 -17.40 -18.57
CA LYS A 57 12.13 -16.40 -18.73
C LYS A 57 11.64 -15.04 -19.22
N ALA A 58 10.51 -15.01 -19.94
CA ALA A 58 9.86 -13.78 -20.39
C ALA A 58 9.05 -13.09 -19.29
N ASN A 59 8.77 -13.78 -18.17
CA ASN A 59 8.10 -13.17 -17.03
C ASN A 59 9.03 -12.14 -16.37
N PRO A 60 8.63 -10.86 -16.19
CA PRO A 60 9.51 -9.86 -15.59
C PRO A 60 9.93 -10.15 -14.15
N ASN A 61 9.20 -11.04 -13.46
CA ASN A 61 9.55 -11.54 -12.14
C ASN A 61 10.63 -12.63 -12.13
N TYR A 62 10.98 -13.18 -13.30
CA TYR A 62 12.02 -14.18 -13.45
C TYR A 62 13.38 -13.64 -13.00
N ALA A 63 14.10 -14.50 -12.32
CA ALA A 63 15.52 -14.35 -12.04
C ALA A 63 16.13 -15.74 -11.91
N SER A 64 17.32 -15.92 -12.45
CA SER A 64 18.10 -17.14 -12.25
C SER A 64 18.45 -17.32 -10.77
N GLU A 65 18.78 -18.56 -10.38
CA GLU A 65 19.22 -18.86 -9.03
C GLU A 65 20.45 -18.02 -8.62
N LYS A 66 21.37 -17.79 -9.57
CA LYS A 66 22.54 -16.92 -9.39
C LYS A 66 22.13 -15.48 -9.10
N GLU A 67 21.24 -14.90 -9.90
CA GLU A 67 20.75 -13.52 -9.69
C GLU A 67 20.04 -13.39 -8.34
N CYS A 68 19.22 -14.37 -7.95
CA CYS A 68 18.56 -14.38 -6.65
C CYS A 68 19.57 -14.34 -5.48
N ARG A 69 20.68 -15.09 -5.58
CA ARG A 69 21.76 -15.08 -4.58
C ARG A 69 22.52 -13.76 -4.55
N GLU A 70 22.74 -13.15 -5.71
CA GLU A 70 23.36 -11.83 -5.81
C GLU A 70 22.49 -10.75 -5.16
N ILE A 71 21.18 -10.78 -5.41
CA ILE A 71 20.19 -9.87 -4.79
C ILE A 71 20.20 -10.04 -3.27
N PHE A 72 20.09 -11.28 -2.79
CA PHE A 72 20.11 -11.57 -1.36
C PHE A 72 21.37 -10.99 -0.68
N THR A 73 22.53 -11.27 -1.27
CA THR A 73 23.82 -10.81 -0.73
C THR A 73 23.89 -9.30 -0.72
N ALA A 74 23.49 -8.66 -1.82
CA ALA A 74 23.55 -7.21 -1.94
C ALA A 74 22.61 -6.51 -0.95
N LEU A 75 21.41 -7.06 -0.70
CA LEU A 75 20.48 -6.55 0.30
C LEU A 75 21.02 -6.69 1.73
N VAL A 76 21.66 -7.82 2.07
CA VAL A 76 22.31 -8.02 3.37
C VAL A 76 23.44 -7.00 3.58
N GLU A 77 24.29 -6.82 2.58
CA GLU A 77 25.45 -5.93 2.66
C GLU A 77 25.05 -4.46 2.68
N ASP A 78 24.00 -4.08 1.93
CA ASP A 78 23.39 -2.75 2.04
C ASP A 78 22.92 -2.45 3.45
N LEU A 79 22.18 -3.37 4.07
CA LEU A 79 21.65 -3.17 5.41
C LEU A 79 22.77 -3.03 6.45
N LEU A 80 23.82 -3.85 6.36
CA LEU A 80 25.00 -3.71 7.22
C LEU A 80 25.72 -2.37 6.99
N GLY A 81 25.77 -1.89 5.74
CA GLY A 81 26.28 -0.57 5.41
C GLY A 81 25.45 0.56 6.04
N PHE A 82 24.12 0.47 5.98
CA PHE A 82 23.22 1.45 6.63
C PHE A 82 23.36 1.44 8.15
N LEU A 83 23.55 0.26 8.75
CA LEU A 83 23.82 0.10 10.18
C LEU A 83 25.25 0.49 10.59
N GLY A 84 26.06 1.03 9.69
CA GLY A 84 27.38 1.60 9.98
C GLY A 84 28.50 0.56 10.16
N VAL A 85 28.31 -0.68 9.71
CA VAL A 85 29.36 -1.70 9.76
C VAL A 85 30.39 -1.40 8.68
N LYS A 86 31.52 -0.78 9.07
CA LYS A 86 32.60 -0.25 8.18
C LYS A 86 33.04 -1.16 7.02
N LYS A 87 32.94 -2.48 7.18
CA LYS A 87 33.31 -3.46 6.15
C LYS A 87 32.39 -3.41 4.92
N PHE A 88 31.15 -2.96 5.09
CA PHE A 88 30.12 -3.00 4.06
C PHE A 88 29.76 -1.58 3.64
N LYS A 89 29.57 -1.37 2.34
CA LYS A 89 29.15 -0.09 1.77
C LYS A 89 27.80 -0.29 1.10
N ALA A 90 26.81 0.49 1.53
CA ALA A 90 25.49 0.42 0.93
C ALA A 90 25.47 1.07 -0.46
N ARG A 91 24.69 0.47 -1.37
CA ARG A 91 24.49 0.93 -2.75
C ARG A 91 23.56 2.15 -2.85
N GLY A 92 22.94 2.55 -1.73
CA GLY A 92 21.93 3.61 -1.63
C GLY A 92 20.53 3.05 -1.34
N TYR A 93 19.58 3.94 -1.08
CA TYR A 93 18.17 3.59 -0.85
C TYR A 93 17.26 4.51 -1.67
N LEU A 94 16.03 4.08 -1.93
CA LEU A 94 15.02 4.92 -2.57
C LEU A 94 14.38 5.82 -1.51
N GLN A 95 14.59 7.13 -1.62
CA GLN A 95 14.01 8.06 -0.67
C GLN A 95 12.54 8.36 -1.03
N THR A 96 11.60 7.86 -0.23
CA THR A 96 10.15 8.08 -0.39
C THR A 96 9.62 9.14 0.57
N TYR A 97 10.25 9.27 1.75
CA TYR A 97 9.90 10.22 2.79
C TYR A 97 11.10 11.13 3.07
N SER A 98 10.87 12.25 3.76
CA SER A 98 11.89 13.19 4.24
C SER A 98 12.90 12.57 5.21
N ASP A 99 12.69 11.32 5.60
CA ASP A 99 13.51 10.58 6.55
C ASP A 99 14.94 10.33 6.06
N LYS A 100 15.83 10.17 7.04
CA LYS A 100 17.25 9.84 6.84
C LYS A 100 17.43 8.33 6.55
N ASN A 101 18.69 7.90 6.49
CA ASN A 101 19.08 6.49 6.33
C ASN A 101 18.35 5.55 7.31
N ILE A 102 18.27 4.26 6.92
CA ILE A 102 17.70 3.18 7.75
C ILE A 102 18.45 3.05 9.07
N ALA A 103 17.74 3.25 10.18
CA ALA A 103 18.23 3.12 11.54
C ALA A 103 17.94 1.73 12.14
N LYS A 104 18.60 1.38 13.24
CA LYS A 104 18.42 0.06 13.90
C LYS A 104 17.00 -0.15 14.45
N GLU A 105 16.36 0.94 14.86
CA GLU A 105 14.99 0.96 15.38
C GLU A 105 13.99 0.58 14.28
N ASP A 106 14.21 1.09 13.06
CA ASP A 106 13.42 0.73 11.87
C ASP A 106 13.51 -0.79 11.63
N VAL A 107 14.73 -1.34 11.76
CA VAL A 107 15.01 -2.76 11.56
C VAL A 107 14.26 -3.62 12.54
N SER A 108 14.32 -3.27 13.82
CA SER A 108 13.61 -3.99 14.86
C SER A 108 12.09 -3.89 14.67
N SER A 109 11.59 -2.70 14.32
CA SER A 109 10.17 -2.44 14.10
C SER A 109 9.58 -3.33 12.99
N PHE A 110 10.24 -3.41 11.83
CA PHE A 110 9.76 -4.29 10.77
C PHE A 110 9.80 -5.76 11.15
N LEU A 111 10.80 -6.23 11.91
CA LEU A 111 10.93 -7.63 12.30
C LEU A 111 9.93 -8.07 13.38
N ASN A 112 9.50 -7.12 14.21
CA ASN A 112 8.56 -7.36 15.30
C ASN A 112 7.09 -7.21 14.88
N THR A 113 6.81 -6.60 13.73
CA THR A 113 5.45 -6.45 13.22
C THR A 113 4.81 -7.84 12.98
N SER A 114 3.68 -8.09 13.67
CA SER A 114 2.93 -9.35 13.67
C SER A 114 1.71 -9.34 12.74
N SER A 115 1.39 -8.22 12.10
CA SER A 115 0.17 -8.11 11.29
C SER A 115 0.14 -9.15 10.16
N ARG A 116 -1.03 -9.75 9.93
CA ARG A 116 -1.29 -10.83 8.96
C ARG A 116 -0.82 -10.51 7.53
N ILE A 117 -0.74 -9.22 7.18
CA ILE A 117 -0.34 -8.74 5.87
C ILE A 117 0.80 -7.72 5.98
N GLY A 118 0.81 -6.81 6.96
CA GLY A 118 1.90 -5.83 7.13
C GLY A 118 3.22 -6.38 7.70
N SER A 119 3.31 -7.68 8.01
CA SER A 119 4.58 -8.38 8.25
C SER A 119 5.24 -8.88 6.96
N LEU A 120 4.59 -8.66 5.80
CA LEU A 120 5.06 -9.04 4.47
C LEU A 120 6.20 -8.12 4.04
N GLU A 121 7.38 -8.58 4.41
CA GLU A 121 8.62 -8.48 3.65
C GLU A 121 9.12 -7.06 3.40
N LEU A 122 10.00 -6.65 4.32
CA LEU A 122 11.12 -5.70 4.19
C LEU A 122 10.95 -4.53 3.21
N PRO A 123 11.28 -3.30 3.61
CA PRO A 123 11.14 -2.11 2.78
C PRO A 123 12.12 -2.12 1.61
N ILE A 124 11.80 -2.92 0.60
CA ILE A 124 12.59 -3.25 -0.57
C ILE A 124 11.67 -3.17 -1.77
N ASP A 125 12.08 -2.42 -2.78
CA ASP A 125 11.35 -2.27 -4.02
C ASP A 125 12.32 -2.12 -5.21
N TYR A 126 11.76 -1.96 -6.40
CA TYR A 126 12.52 -1.76 -7.62
C TYR A 126 12.73 -0.28 -7.91
N LYS A 127 13.97 0.11 -8.25
CA LYS A 127 14.30 1.45 -8.74
C LYS A 127 13.59 1.75 -10.05
N ARG A 128 13.61 0.78 -10.98
CA ARG A 128 12.83 0.78 -12.21
C ARG A 128 11.70 -0.25 -12.07
N PRO A 129 10.42 0.16 -12.09
CA PRO A 129 9.29 -0.75 -11.91
C PRO A 129 9.30 -1.91 -12.92
N LEU A 130 8.89 -3.11 -12.49
CA LEU A 130 8.82 -4.27 -13.39
C LEU A 130 7.85 -4.09 -14.57
N ARG A 131 6.83 -3.23 -14.41
CA ARG A 131 5.88 -2.89 -15.48
C ARG A 131 6.48 -1.96 -16.55
N GLU A 132 7.60 -1.31 -16.25
CA GLU A 132 8.32 -0.36 -17.11
C GLU A 132 9.65 -0.99 -17.59
N ASP A 133 9.64 -2.29 -17.88
CA ASP A 133 10.80 -3.13 -18.27
C ASP A 133 11.88 -3.29 -17.19
N GLY A 134 11.56 -2.97 -15.94
CA GLY A 134 12.40 -3.34 -14.79
C GLY A 134 12.58 -4.86 -14.71
N LYS A 135 13.74 -5.29 -14.19
CA LYS A 135 14.06 -6.71 -13.99
C LYS A 135 14.38 -7.01 -12.54
N HIS A 136 14.13 -8.25 -12.12
CA HIS A 136 14.51 -8.74 -10.79
C HIS A 136 16.01 -9.03 -10.73
N THR A 137 16.79 -7.97 -10.52
CA THR A 137 18.27 -8.02 -10.49
C THR A 137 18.80 -7.19 -9.33
N LYS A 138 20.04 -7.46 -8.90
CA LYS A 138 20.65 -6.72 -7.79
C LYS A 138 20.67 -5.21 -8.06
N ASP A 139 20.95 -4.80 -9.29
CA ASP A 139 21.13 -3.38 -9.64
C ASP A 139 19.80 -2.63 -9.78
N ASN A 140 18.68 -3.35 -9.72
CA ASN A 140 17.34 -2.78 -9.76
C ASN A 140 16.59 -2.90 -8.43
N ILE A 141 17.03 -3.76 -7.50
CA ILE A 141 16.41 -3.93 -6.17
C ILE A 141 17.15 -3.11 -5.12
N TYR A 142 16.39 -2.29 -4.40
CA TYR A 142 16.90 -1.38 -3.38
C TYR A 142 16.01 -1.38 -2.15
N TRP A 143 16.64 -1.12 -1.02
CA TRP A 143 15.94 -0.67 0.17
C TRP A 143 15.29 0.70 -0.08
N PHE A 144 14.22 1.03 0.62
CA PHE A 144 13.61 2.35 0.55
C PHE A 144 13.30 2.94 1.93
N SER A 145 13.13 4.27 1.94
CA SER A 145 13.11 5.16 3.10
C SER A 145 12.22 4.65 4.22
N PRO A 146 12.61 4.84 5.49
CA PRO A 146 12.02 4.11 6.60
C PRO A 146 10.53 4.36 6.80
N PHE A 147 9.90 3.42 7.49
CA PHE A 147 8.45 3.32 7.65
C PHE A 147 7.97 3.44 9.08
N THR A 148 8.82 3.95 9.96
CA THR A 148 8.42 4.29 11.33
C THR A 148 7.20 5.20 11.34
N LYS A 149 7.08 6.11 10.36
CA LYS A 149 5.87 6.89 10.09
C LYS A 149 4.60 6.03 9.97
N ILE A 150 4.61 4.99 9.14
CA ILE A 150 3.46 4.08 8.98
C ILE A 150 3.19 3.32 10.28
N VAL A 151 4.23 2.85 10.97
CA VAL A 151 4.07 2.12 12.24
C VAL A 151 3.46 3.03 13.31
N ASN A 152 3.90 4.28 13.39
CA ASN A 152 3.35 5.25 14.33
C ASN A 152 1.88 5.57 14.01
N LEU A 153 1.54 5.73 12.73
CA LEU A 153 0.15 5.90 12.28
C LEU A 153 -0.72 4.68 12.63
N ARG A 154 -0.21 3.45 12.44
CA ARG A 154 -0.91 2.22 12.86
C ARG A 154 -1.16 2.20 14.36
N ASN A 155 -0.14 2.53 15.16
CA ASN A 155 -0.23 2.57 16.61
C ASN A 155 -1.23 3.63 17.08
N TRP A 156 -1.25 4.80 16.44
CA TRP A 156 -2.22 5.86 16.73
C TRP A 156 -3.65 5.43 16.40
N VAL A 157 -3.88 4.79 15.24
CA VAL A 157 -5.22 4.23 14.91
C VAL A 157 -5.63 3.18 15.94
N GLY A 158 -4.69 2.39 16.46
CA GLY A 158 -4.87 1.50 17.63
C GLY A 158 -5.83 0.31 17.43
N ASN A 159 -6.58 0.27 16.32
CA ASN A 159 -7.59 -0.74 16.05
C ASN A 159 -7.13 -1.72 14.96
N GLU A 160 -6.92 -2.98 15.35
CA GLU A 160 -6.41 -4.02 14.46
C GLU A 160 -7.31 -4.33 13.26
N ASN A 161 -8.64 -4.20 13.40
CA ASN A 161 -9.59 -4.47 12.32
C ASN A 161 -9.52 -3.38 11.24
N ILE A 162 -9.43 -2.11 11.65
CA ILE A 162 -9.23 -0.98 10.74
C ILE A 162 -7.89 -1.13 10.00
N VAL A 163 -6.80 -1.37 10.73
CA VAL A 163 -5.47 -1.58 10.14
C VAL A 163 -5.48 -2.77 9.18
N THR A 164 -6.08 -3.90 9.57
CA THR A 164 -6.19 -5.09 8.72
C THR A 164 -6.97 -4.79 7.44
N LYS A 165 -8.07 -4.05 7.51
CA LYS A 165 -8.85 -3.66 6.33
C LYS A 165 -8.03 -2.82 5.36
N ILE A 166 -7.31 -1.82 5.88
CA ILE A 166 -6.42 -0.97 5.08
C ILE A 166 -5.35 -1.84 4.41
N GLN A 167 -4.70 -2.73 5.17
CA GLN A 167 -3.65 -3.60 4.65
C GLN A 167 -4.16 -4.58 3.59
N VAL A 168 -5.33 -5.21 3.80
CA VAL A 168 -5.95 -6.07 2.77
C VAL A 168 -6.13 -5.29 1.47
N LYS A 169 -6.64 -4.06 1.55
CA LYS A 169 -6.94 -3.26 0.36
C LYS A 169 -5.70 -2.68 -0.32
N SER A 170 -4.68 -2.35 0.46
CA SER A 170 -3.42 -1.80 -0.03
C SER A 170 -2.53 -2.89 -0.63
N TYR A 171 -2.45 -4.08 -0.03
CA TYR A 171 -1.44 -5.07 -0.38
C TYR A 171 -1.93 -6.26 -1.19
N LEU A 172 -3.21 -6.60 -1.08
CA LEU A 172 -3.77 -7.76 -1.79
C LEU A 172 -4.59 -7.30 -2.99
N THR A 173 -4.49 -8.06 -4.06
CA THR A 173 -5.36 -7.89 -5.23
C THR A 173 -6.82 -8.10 -4.83
N ASP A 174 -7.74 -7.48 -5.58
CA ASP A 174 -9.13 -7.93 -5.52
C ASP A 174 -9.30 -9.25 -6.29
N ARG A 175 -10.43 -9.93 -6.06
CA ARG A 175 -10.72 -11.17 -6.78
C ARG A 175 -11.22 -10.82 -8.18
N ARG A 176 -10.50 -11.27 -9.20
CA ARG A 176 -10.85 -11.12 -10.61
C ARG A 176 -10.73 -12.48 -11.29
N GLN A 177 -11.87 -13.06 -11.68
CA GLN A 177 -11.92 -14.38 -12.31
C GLN A 177 -11.90 -14.32 -13.85
N THR A 178 -12.01 -13.13 -14.45
CA THR A 178 -12.11 -12.93 -15.91
C THR A 178 -11.02 -11.98 -16.43
N GLY A 179 -10.64 -12.15 -17.70
CA GLY A 179 -9.58 -11.38 -18.38
C GLY A 179 -8.18 -12.01 -18.30
N ASP A 180 -7.22 -11.39 -18.98
CA ASP A 180 -5.86 -11.95 -19.21
C ASP A 180 -5.02 -12.13 -17.94
N TYR A 181 -5.38 -11.42 -16.87
CA TYR A 181 -4.67 -11.44 -15.60
C TYR A 181 -5.67 -11.70 -14.46
N GLN A 182 -6.02 -12.97 -14.28
CA GLN A 182 -6.80 -13.41 -13.12
C GLN A 182 -6.05 -13.12 -11.82
N THR A 183 -6.79 -12.77 -10.78
CA THR A 183 -6.24 -12.46 -9.45
C THR A 183 -7.15 -13.01 -8.36
N ASN A 184 -6.57 -13.50 -7.27
CA ASN A 184 -7.27 -14.04 -6.11
C ASN A 184 -6.52 -13.76 -4.82
N ARG A 185 -6.62 -12.51 -4.33
CA ARG A 185 -6.05 -12.09 -3.05
C ARG A 185 -4.55 -12.36 -2.92
N GLU A 186 -3.82 -12.43 -4.03
CA GLU A 186 -2.35 -12.46 -4.01
C GLU A 186 -1.77 -11.08 -3.69
N ILE A 187 -0.49 -11.06 -3.35
CA ILE A 187 0.25 -9.84 -3.07
C ILE A 187 0.43 -9.03 -4.37
N ARG A 188 0.12 -7.73 -4.35
CA ARG A 188 0.07 -6.87 -5.54
C ARG A 188 1.40 -6.74 -6.29
N TRP A 189 2.54 -6.75 -5.61
CA TRP A 189 3.85 -6.70 -6.28
C TRP A 189 4.33 -8.08 -6.78
N GLU A 190 3.58 -9.15 -6.50
CA GLU A 190 3.87 -10.51 -6.95
C GLU A 190 2.99 -10.98 -8.10
N THR A 191 1.90 -10.26 -8.38
CA THR A 191 1.07 -10.50 -9.56
C THR A 191 1.85 -10.12 -10.84
N HIS A 192 1.32 -10.49 -12.00
CA HIS A 192 1.97 -10.17 -13.26
C HIS A 192 2.04 -8.63 -13.45
N PRO A 193 3.18 -8.02 -13.84
CA PRO A 193 3.32 -6.56 -13.90
C PRO A 193 2.41 -5.83 -14.89
N LYS A 194 1.85 -6.56 -15.86
CA LYS A 194 0.83 -6.05 -16.79
C LYS A 194 -0.60 -6.18 -16.26
N SER A 195 -0.80 -6.83 -15.11
CA SER A 195 -2.10 -6.90 -14.46
C SER A 195 -2.53 -5.50 -14.02
N PRO A 196 -3.78 -5.09 -14.25
CA PRO A 196 -4.28 -3.83 -13.71
C PRO A 196 -4.32 -3.80 -12.17
N GLN A 197 -4.22 -4.96 -11.53
CA GLN A 197 -4.13 -5.09 -10.07
C GLN A 197 -2.70 -4.95 -9.52
N TYR A 198 -1.69 -4.91 -10.40
CA TYR A 198 -0.29 -4.75 -10.01
C TYR A 198 -0.04 -3.39 -9.37
N ALA A 199 0.74 -3.40 -8.29
CA ALA A 199 1.31 -2.21 -7.68
C ALA A 199 2.68 -2.55 -7.13
N SER A 200 3.59 -1.58 -7.13
CA SER A 200 4.88 -1.73 -6.45
C SER A 200 4.69 -1.82 -4.94
N ARG A 201 5.69 -2.31 -4.21
CA ARG A 201 5.59 -2.38 -2.75
C ARG A 201 5.49 -0.99 -2.13
N GLY A 202 6.30 -0.05 -2.63
CA GLY A 202 6.28 1.35 -2.27
C GLY A 202 4.93 2.00 -2.50
N ASP A 203 4.31 1.78 -3.67
CA ASP A 203 2.95 2.28 -3.94
C ASP A 203 1.95 1.76 -2.91
N CYS A 204 2.00 0.46 -2.59
CA CYS A 204 1.08 -0.11 -1.61
C CYS A 204 1.30 0.45 -0.20
N MET A 205 2.56 0.66 0.20
CA MET A 205 2.89 1.22 1.52
C MET A 205 2.50 2.70 1.61
N LEU A 206 2.65 3.48 0.53
CA LEU A 206 2.16 4.85 0.43
C LEU A 206 0.63 4.92 0.52
N ILE A 207 -0.08 3.96 -0.08
CA ILE A 207 -1.54 3.86 0.05
C ILE A 207 -1.94 3.59 1.49
N GLU A 208 -1.28 2.65 2.19
CA GLU A 208 -1.55 2.39 3.60
C GLU A 208 -1.32 3.66 4.44
N ALA A 209 -0.17 4.33 4.26
CA ALA A 209 0.15 5.57 4.97
C ALA A 209 -0.94 6.62 4.76
N LYS A 210 -1.34 6.85 3.50
CA LYS A 210 -2.39 7.80 3.15
C LYS A 210 -3.73 7.46 3.81
N LEU A 211 -4.14 6.20 3.76
CA LEU A 211 -5.42 5.78 4.34
C LEU A 211 -5.44 5.89 5.86
N LEU A 212 -4.32 5.63 6.53
CA LEU A 212 -4.19 5.86 7.97
C LEU A 212 -4.22 7.36 8.30
N ALA A 213 -3.46 8.18 7.56
CA ALA A 213 -3.41 9.62 7.73
C ALA A 213 -4.78 10.29 7.51
N GLN A 214 -5.54 9.84 6.51
CA GLN A 214 -6.90 10.34 6.25
C GLN A 214 -7.85 10.18 7.45
N ILE A 215 -7.69 9.15 8.28
CA ILE A 215 -8.55 8.94 9.46
C ILE A 215 -8.36 10.08 10.47
N SER A 216 -7.16 10.65 10.58
CA SER A 216 -6.86 11.75 11.52
C SER A 216 -7.55 13.07 11.19
N ILE A 217 -8.08 13.21 9.97
CA ILE A 217 -8.79 14.41 9.50
C ILE A 217 -10.28 14.13 9.26
N PHE A 218 -10.79 12.97 9.71
CA PHE A 218 -12.24 12.72 9.77
C PHE A 218 -12.90 13.61 10.82
N VAL A 219 -14.19 13.90 10.61
CA VAL A 219 -14.95 14.75 11.53
C VAL A 219 -15.07 14.08 12.89
N GLY A 220 -14.57 14.74 13.94
CA GLY A 220 -14.57 14.23 15.31
C GLY A 220 -13.49 13.20 15.59
N ALA A 221 -12.44 13.11 14.77
CA ALA A 221 -11.29 12.25 15.06
C ALA A 221 -10.55 12.72 16.34
N PRO A 222 -9.95 11.79 17.12
CA PRO A 222 -9.09 12.14 18.25
C PRO A 222 -7.95 13.05 17.82
N ASP A 223 -7.45 13.87 18.76
CA ASP A 223 -6.30 14.71 18.47
C ASP A 223 -5.08 13.88 18.12
N LEU A 224 -4.38 14.34 17.08
CA LEU A 224 -3.16 13.73 16.60
C LEU A 224 -1.99 14.25 17.44
N PRO A 225 -1.11 13.37 17.95
CA PRO A 225 0.15 13.79 18.56
C PRO A 225 0.94 14.73 17.65
N VAL A 226 1.60 15.73 18.21
CA VAL A 226 2.29 16.80 17.46
C VAL A 226 3.34 16.23 16.50
N ASP A 227 4.06 15.19 16.93
CA ASP A 227 5.07 14.49 16.13
C ASP A 227 4.48 13.72 14.92
N LEU A 228 3.19 13.43 14.93
CA LEU A 228 2.49 12.81 13.80
C LEU A 228 1.84 13.82 12.85
N ILE A 229 1.71 15.09 13.24
CA ILE A 229 1.18 16.14 12.36
C ILE A 229 2.05 16.26 11.11
N GLU A 230 3.37 16.44 11.30
CA GLU A 230 4.32 16.55 10.18
C GLU A 230 4.28 15.31 9.27
N VAL A 231 4.12 14.12 9.87
CA VAL A 231 3.99 12.86 9.13
C VAL A 231 2.73 12.85 8.27
N VAL A 232 1.59 13.27 8.83
CA VAL A 232 0.32 13.36 8.11
C VAL A 232 0.41 14.39 6.99
N GLU A 233 1.00 15.56 7.24
CA GLU A 233 1.16 16.59 6.22
C GLU A 233 2.01 16.12 5.04
N GLU A 234 3.12 15.44 5.33
CA GLU A 234 3.99 14.86 4.30
C GLU A 234 3.27 13.76 3.50
N VAL A 235 2.56 12.86 4.18
CA VAL A 235 1.84 11.74 3.54
C VAL A 235 0.67 12.22 2.69
N LEU A 236 -0.07 13.23 3.15
CA LEU A 236 -1.21 13.79 2.44
C LEU A 236 -0.79 14.82 1.37
N GLY A 237 0.40 15.40 1.49
CA GLY A 237 0.89 16.46 0.61
C GLY A 237 0.18 17.80 0.83
N SER A 238 -0.41 18.01 2.01
CA SER A 238 -1.17 19.21 2.36
C SER A 238 -1.08 19.49 3.85
N LYS A 239 -1.38 20.73 4.26
CA LYS A 239 -1.43 21.10 5.68
C LYS A 239 -2.47 20.28 6.42
N PHE A 240 -2.18 19.96 7.68
CA PHE A 240 -3.09 19.24 8.54
C PHE A 240 -4.25 20.18 8.91
N VAL A 241 -5.45 19.78 8.50
CA VAL A 241 -6.69 20.49 8.84
C VAL A 241 -7.64 19.46 9.43
N LYS A 242 -7.89 19.57 10.73
CA LYS A 242 -8.82 18.69 11.45
C LYS A 242 -10.23 18.81 10.83
N ASP A 243 -10.99 17.72 10.88
CA ASP A 243 -12.38 17.66 10.41
C ASP A 243 -12.59 18.06 8.93
N SER A 244 -11.54 18.00 8.11
CA SER A 244 -11.58 18.45 6.71
C SER A 244 -11.91 17.37 5.70
N PHE A 245 -11.86 16.08 6.08
CA PHE A 245 -12.01 15.00 5.11
C PHE A 245 -13.44 14.83 4.63
N LYS A 246 -13.60 14.90 3.31
CA LYS A 246 -14.83 14.59 2.59
C LYS A 246 -14.60 13.41 1.65
N CYS A 247 -15.59 12.52 1.53
CA CYS A 247 -15.58 11.46 0.53
C CYS A 247 -15.43 12.08 -0.88
N PRO A 248 -14.41 11.69 -1.66
CA PRO A 248 -14.09 12.36 -2.92
C PRO A 248 -15.15 12.16 -4.01
N ILE A 249 -16.03 11.15 -3.87
CA ILE A 249 -17.13 10.91 -4.81
C ILE A 249 -18.39 11.66 -4.38
N SER A 250 -18.79 11.50 -3.11
CA SER A 250 -20.10 12.02 -2.63
C SER A 250 -20.04 13.42 -2.03
N GLY A 251 -18.85 13.97 -1.78
CA GLY A 251 -18.66 15.24 -1.06
C GLY A 251 -19.05 15.21 0.43
N LYS A 252 -19.62 14.11 0.93
CA LYS A 252 -20.06 14.00 2.33
C LYS A 252 -18.87 13.88 3.28
N PRO A 253 -18.90 14.56 4.44
CA PRO A 253 -17.93 14.33 5.49
C PRO A 253 -17.98 12.87 5.96
N ILE A 254 -16.84 12.33 6.37
CA ILE A 254 -16.77 11.06 7.09
C ILE A 254 -16.60 11.37 8.58
N PHE A 255 -17.56 10.91 9.40
CA PHE A 255 -17.50 11.05 10.85
C PHE A 255 -16.72 9.89 11.47
N PHE A 256 -15.75 10.22 12.34
CA PHE A 256 -14.86 9.23 12.94
C PHE A 256 -15.61 8.16 13.72
N ASN A 257 -16.57 8.53 14.58
CA ASN A 257 -17.32 7.57 15.40
C ASN A 257 -18.12 6.58 14.54
N GLU A 258 -18.82 7.08 13.52
CA GLU A 258 -19.58 6.23 12.58
C GLU A 258 -18.64 5.29 11.81
N PHE A 259 -17.50 5.82 11.33
CA PHE A 259 -16.46 5.03 10.68
C PHE A 259 -15.92 3.95 11.60
N TYR A 260 -15.57 4.31 12.83
CA TYR A 260 -14.99 3.42 13.82
C TYR A 260 -15.95 2.27 14.12
N GLU A 261 -17.21 2.56 14.46
CA GLU A 261 -18.23 1.54 14.72
C GLU A 261 -18.42 0.57 13.55
N LYS A 262 -18.56 1.11 12.32
CA LYS A 262 -18.85 0.30 11.12
C LYS A 262 -17.66 -0.48 10.58
N VAL A 263 -16.43 -0.11 10.91
CA VAL A 263 -15.21 -0.76 10.42
C VAL A 263 -14.56 -1.62 11.49
N ALA A 264 -14.56 -1.18 12.76
CA ALA A 264 -14.02 -1.95 13.87
C ALA A 264 -14.87 -3.18 14.19
N SER A 265 -16.19 -3.09 14.01
CA SER A 265 -17.15 -4.16 14.33
C SER A 265 -18.10 -4.42 13.16
N PRO A 266 -17.62 -5.03 12.06
CA PRO A 266 -18.44 -5.22 10.86
C PRO A 266 -19.62 -6.17 11.13
N VAL A 267 -20.83 -5.62 11.19
CA VAL A 267 -22.09 -6.37 11.25
C VAL A 267 -22.51 -6.77 9.83
N HIS A 268 -22.67 -8.06 9.57
CA HIS A 268 -23.19 -8.64 8.30
C HIS A 268 -22.38 -8.37 7.01
N GLY A 269 -21.07 -8.17 7.08
CA GLY A 269 -20.20 -8.18 5.89
C GLY A 269 -20.38 -7.02 4.90
N ARG A 270 -21.24 -6.04 5.21
CA ARG A 270 -21.32 -4.74 4.52
C ARG A 270 -20.68 -3.69 5.38
N SER A 271 -19.67 -3.00 4.84
CA SER A 271 -19.07 -1.85 5.52
C SER A 271 -19.60 -0.57 4.90
N GLY A 272 -20.06 0.36 5.75
CA GLY A 272 -20.51 1.70 5.32
C GLY A 272 -19.42 2.56 4.68
N PHE A 273 -18.18 2.09 4.71
CA PHE A 273 -17.01 2.76 4.15
C PHE A 273 -16.17 1.76 3.36
N GLN A 274 -15.65 2.19 2.22
CA GLN A 274 -14.83 1.40 1.31
C GLN A 274 -13.51 2.10 1.07
N VAL A 275 -12.48 1.31 0.76
CA VAL A 275 -11.26 1.82 0.13
C VAL A 275 -11.45 1.60 -1.36
N GLY A 276 -11.49 2.69 -2.13
CA GLY A 276 -11.75 2.63 -3.57
C GLY A 276 -10.78 3.48 -4.38
N HIS A 277 -10.90 3.37 -5.69
CA HIS A 277 -10.05 4.06 -6.66
C HIS A 277 -10.81 5.20 -7.32
N LEU A 278 -10.23 6.40 -7.43
CA LEU A 278 -10.87 7.55 -8.08
C LEU A 278 -11.06 7.31 -9.59
N ASN A 279 -10.06 6.67 -10.19
CA ASN A 279 -10.11 6.09 -11.52
C ASN A 279 -10.05 4.56 -11.37
N PRO A 280 -11.05 3.81 -11.87
CA PRO A 280 -11.11 2.36 -11.77
C PRO A 280 -9.86 1.66 -12.33
N LEU A 281 -9.43 0.58 -11.68
CA LEU A 281 -8.27 -0.20 -12.13
C LEU A 281 -8.50 -0.89 -13.48
N ALA A 282 -9.75 -1.24 -13.81
CA ALA A 282 -10.08 -1.88 -15.07
C ALA A 282 -9.94 -0.95 -16.28
N SER A 283 -9.88 0.37 -16.06
CA SER A 283 -9.74 1.38 -17.11
C SER A 283 -8.32 1.99 -17.08
N THR A 284 -8.19 3.30 -16.89
CA THR A 284 -6.90 4.03 -16.87
C THR A 284 -6.31 4.15 -15.46
N GLY A 285 -7.04 3.69 -14.44
CA GLY A 285 -6.64 3.81 -13.05
C GLY A 285 -5.44 2.94 -12.69
N ARG A 286 -4.66 3.41 -11.73
CA ARG A 286 -3.54 2.65 -11.14
C ARG A 286 -3.72 2.51 -9.63
N HIS A 287 -3.22 1.41 -9.07
CA HIS A 287 -3.23 1.20 -7.63
C HIS A 287 -2.07 1.97 -6.98
N ILE A 288 -2.26 3.29 -6.84
CA ILE A 288 -1.29 4.25 -6.28
C ILE A 288 -1.98 5.18 -5.27
N ALA A 289 -1.20 5.84 -4.42
CA ALA A 289 -1.72 6.70 -3.34
C ALA A 289 -2.61 7.83 -3.86
N SER A 290 -2.22 8.52 -4.93
CA SER A 290 -3.02 9.62 -5.52
C SER A 290 -4.38 9.16 -6.06
N ASN A 291 -4.51 7.89 -6.45
CA ASN A 291 -5.73 7.33 -7.01
C ASN A 291 -6.56 6.55 -5.98
N THR A 292 -6.13 6.44 -4.71
CA THR A 292 -6.81 5.63 -3.68
C THR A 292 -7.28 6.50 -2.53
N SER A 293 -8.48 6.25 -2.01
CA SER A 293 -9.05 7.02 -0.89
C SER A 293 -10.12 6.24 -0.13
N TRP A 294 -10.46 6.70 1.08
CA TRP A 294 -11.71 6.34 1.72
C TRP A 294 -12.91 6.90 0.95
N ILE A 295 -13.93 6.05 0.76
CA ILE A 295 -15.17 6.35 0.05
C ILE A 295 -16.36 5.88 0.90
N THR A 296 -17.40 6.70 0.99
CA THR A 296 -18.66 6.31 1.63
C THR A 296 -19.39 5.25 0.81
N ASP A 297 -20.26 4.48 1.44
CA ASP A 297 -21.10 3.48 0.74
C ASP A 297 -21.96 4.09 -0.39
N LEU A 298 -22.49 5.31 -0.18
CA LEU A 298 -23.15 6.07 -1.25
C LEU A 298 -22.18 6.41 -2.39
N GLY A 299 -21.00 6.94 -2.06
CA GLY A 299 -19.98 7.26 -3.06
C GLY A 299 -19.58 6.05 -3.89
N ASN A 300 -19.37 4.90 -3.25
CA ASN A 300 -19.01 3.66 -3.92
C ASN A 300 -20.12 3.16 -4.86
N ARG A 301 -21.39 3.26 -4.45
CA ARG A 301 -22.54 2.90 -5.30
C ARG A 301 -22.70 3.83 -6.50
N VAL A 302 -22.56 5.14 -6.28
CA VAL A 302 -22.65 6.14 -7.36
C VAL A 302 -21.51 5.96 -8.35
N GLN A 303 -20.31 5.65 -7.86
CA GLN A 303 -19.15 5.49 -8.71
C GLN A 303 -19.24 4.28 -9.64
N GLY A 304 -19.63 3.11 -9.13
CA GLY A 304 -19.65 1.88 -9.93
C GLY A 304 -18.32 1.63 -10.64
N GLU A 305 -18.34 1.58 -11.97
CA GLU A 305 -17.16 1.38 -12.83
C GLU A 305 -16.68 2.66 -13.53
N SER A 306 -17.22 3.82 -13.14
CA SER A 306 -16.90 5.11 -13.76
C SER A 306 -15.73 5.79 -13.05
N SER A 307 -14.95 6.55 -13.82
CA SER A 307 -13.98 7.52 -13.27
C SER A 307 -14.68 8.70 -12.61
N LEU A 308 -13.97 9.42 -11.73
CA LEU A 308 -14.49 10.64 -11.11
C LEU A 308 -14.92 11.69 -12.15
N GLU A 309 -14.18 11.82 -13.25
CA GLU A 309 -14.53 12.73 -14.35
C GLU A 309 -15.84 12.31 -15.04
N GLN A 310 -15.99 11.03 -15.37
CA GLN A 310 -17.21 10.49 -15.97
C GLN A 310 -18.42 10.70 -15.04
N ILE A 311 -18.29 10.38 -13.75
CA ILE A 311 -19.36 10.56 -12.78
C ILE A 311 -19.77 12.04 -12.69
N THR A 312 -18.78 12.93 -12.67
CA THR A 312 -19.04 14.38 -12.62
C THR A 312 -19.83 14.82 -13.85
N ASN A 313 -19.39 14.41 -15.04
CA ASN A 313 -20.06 14.73 -16.30
C ASN A 313 -21.48 14.15 -16.38
N ASP A 314 -21.66 12.89 -15.98
CA ASP A 314 -22.96 12.22 -15.97
C ASP A 314 -23.94 12.91 -15.02
N ILE A 315 -23.48 13.29 -13.82
CA ILE A 315 -24.30 14.04 -12.85
C ILE A 315 -24.70 15.40 -13.42
N PHE A 316 -23.77 16.14 -14.03
CA PHE A 316 -24.10 17.43 -14.66
C PHE A 316 -25.06 17.28 -15.84
N PHE A 317 -24.85 16.28 -16.69
CA PHE A 317 -25.73 15.99 -17.81
C PHE A 317 -27.14 15.64 -17.33
N MET A 318 -27.27 14.73 -16.36
CA MET A 318 -28.56 14.35 -15.77
C MET A 318 -29.24 15.56 -15.11
N ALA A 319 -28.50 16.37 -14.36
CA ALA A 319 -29.02 17.59 -13.73
C ALA A 319 -29.57 18.57 -14.77
N ASN A 320 -28.83 18.85 -15.83
CA ASN A 320 -29.26 19.72 -16.92
C ASN A 320 -30.47 19.16 -17.68
N PHE A 321 -30.45 17.86 -18.01
CA PHE A 321 -31.56 17.18 -18.65
C PHE A 321 -32.86 17.29 -17.83
N HIS A 322 -32.79 17.09 -16.51
CA HIS A 322 -33.94 17.24 -15.62
C HIS A 322 -34.35 18.69 -15.41
N LYS A 323 -33.39 19.64 -15.45
CA LYS A 323 -33.68 21.08 -15.46
C LYS A 323 -34.49 21.48 -16.69
N GLU A 324 -34.17 20.93 -17.85
CA GLU A 324 -34.83 21.20 -19.13
C GLU A 324 -36.19 20.47 -19.28
N ARG A 325 -36.36 19.28 -18.67
CA ARG A 325 -37.60 18.47 -18.75
C ARG A 325 -38.77 18.91 -17.84
N GLN A 326 -38.60 19.99 -17.06
CA GLN A 326 -39.59 20.68 -16.19
C GLN A 326 -39.86 20.11 -14.77
N SER A 327 -40.07 21.03 -13.81
CA SER A 327 -40.72 20.90 -12.47
C SER A 327 -39.88 20.67 -11.20
N LEU A 328 -38.57 20.95 -11.19
CA LEU A 328 -37.82 21.07 -9.93
C LEU A 328 -37.53 22.55 -9.66
N ASP A 329 -37.91 23.03 -8.47
CA ASP A 329 -37.42 24.32 -7.99
C ASP A 329 -35.92 24.18 -7.66
N TRP A 330 -35.09 24.59 -8.61
CA TRP A 330 -33.65 24.52 -8.47
C TRP A 330 -33.10 25.49 -7.42
N SER A 331 -33.91 26.44 -6.93
CA SER A 331 -33.47 27.35 -5.86
C SER A 331 -33.08 26.58 -4.59
N GLU A 332 -33.73 25.45 -4.32
CA GLU A 332 -33.42 24.58 -3.18
C GLU A 332 -32.13 23.78 -3.41
N VAL A 333 -31.87 23.32 -4.63
CA VAL A 333 -30.63 22.63 -5.01
C VAL A 333 -29.44 23.60 -5.01
N GLU A 334 -29.61 24.80 -5.54
CA GLU A 334 -28.59 25.87 -5.54
C GLU A 334 -28.30 26.36 -4.11
N SER A 335 -29.31 26.42 -3.24
CA SER A 335 -29.18 26.68 -1.80
C SER A 335 -28.36 25.59 -1.09
N ILE A 336 -28.64 24.31 -1.37
CA ILE A 336 -27.88 23.18 -0.81
C ILE A 336 -26.42 23.20 -1.31
N ALA A 337 -26.20 23.48 -2.59
CA ALA A 337 -24.86 23.57 -3.18
C ALA A 337 -24.04 24.71 -2.56
N LYS A 338 -24.66 25.88 -2.33
CA LYS A 338 -24.00 27.01 -1.64
C LYS A 338 -23.64 26.68 -0.20
N LYS A 339 -24.51 25.97 0.53
CA LYS A 339 -24.24 25.52 1.92
C LYS A 339 -23.16 24.44 2.04
N THR A 340 -22.85 23.73 0.97
CA THR A 340 -21.81 22.66 0.96
C THR A 340 -20.44 23.14 0.49
N GLN A 341 -20.35 24.35 -0.10
CA GLN A 341 -19.11 25.03 -0.48
C GLN A 341 -18.54 25.96 0.61
N SER A 342 -19.36 26.39 1.57
CA SER A 342 -18.92 26.97 2.86
C SER A 342 -18.51 25.87 3.83
#